data_AF-A0A349SCG3-F1
#
_entry.id   AF-A0A349SCG3-F1
#
_cell.length_a   1.000
_cell.length_b   1.000
_cell.length_c   1.000
_cell.angle_alpha   90.00
_cell.angle_beta   90.00
_cell.angle_gamma   90.00
#
_symmetry.space_group_name_H-M   'P 1'
#
loop_
_entity.id
_entity.type
_entity.pdbx_description
1 polymer ?
#
loop_
_entity_poly.entity_id
_entity_poly.type
_entity_poly.pdbx_seq_one_letter_code
_entity_poly.pdbx_strand_id
1 'polypeptide(L)'
;MLAIAHRKEPMRESLGRLHIIPVTLSYQYDACDTLKAQELYLREKEGGFQKDEGSDIRSIVTGMMGEKGAVHVAFGEELELDSDEPEKIATAIDAQILANYRLQDINYLALQRLLAAGKLTETETLKASDILADWQAKADDLLAFEHRLNGVAAELHPYWLRSYANSALLKA
;
A
#
# COMPACT_ATOMS: atom_id res chain seq x y z
N MET A 1 -7.93 10.01 -17.08
CA MET A 1 -8.19 11.47 -17.04
C MET A 1 -7.16 12.29 -17.83
N LEU A 2 -5.87 11.96 -17.77
CA LEU A 2 -4.81 12.75 -18.43
C LEU A 2 -4.98 12.89 -19.96
N ALA A 3 -5.47 11.85 -20.65
CA ALA A 3 -5.68 11.91 -22.10
C ALA A 3 -6.99 12.58 -22.54
N ILE A 4 -7.86 13.05 -21.64
CA ILE A 4 -9.21 13.54 -21.99
C ILE A 4 -9.17 14.77 -22.91
N ALA A 5 -8.23 15.69 -22.68
CA ALA A 5 -8.09 16.91 -23.49
C ALA A 5 -7.75 16.62 -24.96
N HIS A 6 -7.02 15.52 -25.21
CA HIS A 6 -6.56 15.10 -26.54
C HIS A 6 -7.11 13.72 -26.94
N ARG A 7 -8.38 13.43 -26.62
CA ARG A 7 -9.01 12.11 -26.82
C ARG A 7 -9.02 11.57 -28.27
N LYS A 8 -8.77 12.44 -29.26
CA LYS A 8 -8.73 12.09 -30.69
C LYS A 8 -7.33 11.70 -31.16
N GLU A 9 -6.31 11.95 -30.35
CA GLU A 9 -4.92 11.61 -30.63
C GLU A 9 -4.59 10.23 -30.02
N PRO A 10 -3.62 9.50 -30.58
CA PRO A 10 -3.09 8.30 -29.94
C PRO A 10 -2.67 8.59 -28.49
N MET A 11 -3.01 7.69 -27.57
CA MET A 11 -2.79 7.89 -26.15
C MET A 11 -1.30 8.07 -25.83
N ARG A 12 -0.44 7.29 -26.49
CA ARG A 12 1.02 7.40 -26.33
C ARG A 12 1.55 8.78 -26.73
N GLU A 13 0.98 9.40 -27.76
CA GLU A 13 1.38 10.72 -28.24
C GLU A 13 0.91 11.83 -27.30
N SER A 14 -0.34 11.73 -26.84
CA SER A 14 -0.93 12.68 -25.89
C SER A 14 -0.22 12.65 -24.54
N LEU A 15 0.00 11.46 -23.99
CA LEU A 15 0.66 11.30 -22.69
C LEU A 15 2.18 11.48 -22.77
N GLY A 16 2.82 11.14 -23.88
CA GLY A 16 4.26 11.32 -24.07
C GLY A 16 4.69 12.78 -23.96
N ARG A 17 3.84 13.73 -24.34
CA ARG A 17 4.09 15.18 -24.19
C ARG A 17 4.09 15.66 -22.73
N LEU A 18 3.60 14.84 -21.80
CA LEU A 18 3.53 15.20 -20.37
C LEU A 18 4.83 14.90 -19.63
N HIS A 19 5.77 14.15 -20.22
CA HIS A 19 7.03 13.74 -19.58
C HIS A 19 6.78 13.14 -18.18
N ILE A 20 5.94 12.10 -18.14
CA ILE A 20 5.45 11.53 -16.87
C ILE A 20 6.59 10.80 -16.16
N ILE A 21 6.86 11.19 -14.91
CA ILE A 21 7.80 10.52 -14.01
C ILE A 21 7.01 9.93 -12.83
N PRO A 22 6.93 8.60 -12.68
CA PRO A 22 6.29 7.98 -11.53
C PRO A 22 7.00 8.35 -10.22
N VAL A 23 6.22 8.68 -9.18
CA VAL A 23 6.75 8.96 -7.84
C VAL A 23 6.20 7.95 -6.86
N THR A 24 7.09 7.36 -6.07
CA THR A 24 6.74 6.40 -5.01
C THR A 24 6.94 7.01 -3.64
N LEU A 25 5.91 6.91 -2.81
CA LEU A 25 5.93 7.29 -1.40
C LEU A 25 5.78 6.02 -0.56
N SER A 26 6.81 5.67 0.20
CA SER A 26 6.76 4.57 1.15
C SER A 26 6.81 5.13 2.56
N TYR A 27 5.71 4.97 3.29
CA TYR A 27 5.64 5.31 4.72
C TYR A 27 5.93 4.06 5.54
N GLN A 28 6.66 4.22 6.64
CA GLN A 28 6.77 3.16 7.64
C GLN A 28 5.41 2.93 8.32
N TYR A 29 4.70 4.00 8.65
CA TYR A 29 3.36 3.93 9.23
C TYR A 29 2.36 4.70 8.38
N ASP A 30 1.22 4.08 8.09
CA ASP A 30 0.08 4.78 7.53
C ASP A 30 -0.72 5.38 8.68
N ALA A 31 -0.77 6.71 8.75
CA ALA A 31 -1.50 7.43 9.78
C ALA A 31 -3.00 7.06 9.83
N CYS A 32 -3.57 6.63 8.70
CA CYS A 32 -4.97 6.26 8.58
C CYS A 32 -5.19 4.73 8.65
N ASP A 33 -4.19 3.94 9.06
CA ASP A 33 -4.24 2.47 9.05
C ASP A 33 -5.48 1.89 9.75
N THR A 34 -5.81 2.40 10.93
CA THR A 34 -6.93 1.94 11.76
C THR A 34 -8.28 2.36 11.17
N LEU A 35 -8.36 3.58 10.62
CA LEU A 35 -9.57 4.07 9.94
C LEU A 35 -9.86 3.21 8.69
N LYS A 36 -8.83 2.87 7.92
CA LYS A 36 -8.94 1.98 6.75
C LYS A 36 -9.32 0.56 7.16
N ALA A 37 -8.71 0.02 8.22
CA ALA A 37 -9.04 -1.29 8.74
C ALA A 37 -10.50 -1.38 9.19
N GLN A 38 -11.02 -0.34 9.86
CA GLN A 38 -12.41 -0.24 10.25
C GLN A 38 -13.36 -0.18 9.06
N GLU A 39 -13.04 0.62 8.03
CA GLU A 39 -13.84 0.68 6.80
C GLU A 39 -13.90 -0.69 6.09
N LEU A 40 -12.76 -1.39 5.98
CA LEU A 40 -12.71 -2.72 5.38
C LEU A 40 -13.50 -3.76 6.20
N TYR A 41 -13.38 -3.71 7.53
CA TYR A 41 -14.15 -4.56 8.43
C TYR A 41 -15.66 -4.36 8.24
N LEU A 42 -16.14 -3.12 8.26
CA LEU A 42 -17.56 -2.80 8.10
C LEU A 42 -18.07 -3.23 6.71
N ARG A 43 -17.29 -3.00 5.65
CA ARG A 43 -17.63 -3.47 4.30
C ARG A 43 -17.79 -4.99 4.23
N GLU A 44 -16.91 -5.74 4.88
CA GLU A 44 -16.99 -7.21 4.87
C GLU A 44 -18.11 -7.74 5.77
N LYS A 45 -18.27 -7.19 6.98
CA LYS A 45 -19.21 -7.73 7.99
C LYS A 45 -20.63 -7.19 7.88
N GLU A 46 -20.77 -5.93 7.48
CA GLU A 46 -22.06 -5.23 7.43
C GLU A 46 -22.53 -4.98 5.98
N GLY A 47 -21.74 -5.43 4.99
CA GLY A 47 -22.05 -5.28 3.56
C GLY A 47 -21.87 -3.85 3.03
N GLY A 48 -21.34 -2.93 3.86
CA GLY A 48 -21.11 -1.56 3.45
C GLY A 48 -20.43 -0.73 4.54
N PHE A 49 -19.95 0.44 4.14
CA PHE A 49 -19.47 1.47 5.05
C PHE A 49 -20.15 2.78 4.67
N GLN A 50 -20.93 3.36 5.57
CA GLN A 50 -21.57 4.65 5.37
C GLN A 50 -20.74 5.74 6.04
N LYS A 51 -20.19 6.65 5.22
CA LYS A 51 -19.47 7.82 5.68
C LYS A 51 -20.41 8.75 6.45
N ASP A 52 -20.02 9.12 7.66
CA ASP A 52 -20.64 10.25 8.37
C ASP A 52 -20.07 11.59 7.85
N GLU A 53 -20.73 12.71 8.17
CA GLU A 53 -20.31 14.05 7.74
C GLU A 53 -18.89 14.42 8.19
N GLY A 54 -18.37 13.80 9.25
CA GLY A 54 -17.04 14.08 9.82
C GLY A 54 -15.94 13.13 9.36
N SER A 55 -16.27 12.04 8.66
CA SER A 55 -15.35 10.95 8.34
C SER A 55 -14.21 11.40 7.45
N ASP A 56 -14.51 12.17 6.40
CA ASP A 56 -13.50 12.73 5.49
C ASP A 56 -12.60 13.72 6.22
N ILE A 57 -13.16 14.63 7.03
CA ILE A 57 -12.38 15.59 7.84
C ILE A 57 -11.42 14.82 8.77
N ARG A 58 -11.92 13.79 9.45
CA ARG A 58 -11.12 12.98 10.38
C ARG A 58 -9.98 12.29 9.66
N SER A 59 -10.22 11.70 8.49
CA SER A 59 -9.18 11.06 7.69
C SER A 59 -8.13 12.06 7.17
N ILE A 60 -8.54 13.26 6.74
CA ILE A 60 -7.62 14.31 6.30
C ILE A 60 -6.74 14.78 7.46
N VAL A 61 -7.35 15.16 8.59
CA VAL A 61 -6.62 15.64 9.77
C VAL A 61 -5.68 14.56 10.29
N THR A 62 -6.15 13.31 10.36
CA THR A 62 -5.33 12.17 10.78
C THR A 62 -4.16 11.93 9.82
N GLY A 63 -4.42 11.94 8.51
CA GLY A 63 -3.38 11.76 7.48
C GLY A 63 -2.33 12.87 7.51
N MET A 64 -2.74 14.13 7.76
CA MET A 64 -1.82 15.26 7.86
C MET A 64 -0.99 15.24 9.14
N MET A 65 -1.64 15.07 10.30
CA MET A 65 -1.02 15.20 11.62
C MET A 65 -0.35 13.92 12.12
N GLY A 66 -0.75 12.76 11.61
CA GLY A 66 -0.28 11.46 12.10
C GLY A 66 1.18 11.18 11.73
N GLU A 67 1.84 10.44 12.61
CA GLU A 67 3.22 10.00 12.47
C GLU A 67 3.34 8.94 11.36
N LYS A 68 4.29 9.17 10.44
CA LYS A 68 4.54 8.29 9.28
C LYS A 68 5.80 7.43 9.43
N GLY A 69 6.53 7.61 10.54
CA GLY A 69 7.84 7.01 10.77
C GLY A 69 8.84 7.40 9.68
N ALA A 70 9.67 6.45 9.25
CA ALA A 70 10.56 6.63 8.12
C ALA A 70 9.77 6.82 6.80
N VAL A 71 9.93 8.00 6.18
CA VAL A 71 9.34 8.32 4.88
C VAL A 71 10.42 8.19 3.80
N HIS A 72 10.16 7.39 2.78
CA HIS A 72 10.99 7.27 1.59
C HIS A 72 10.25 7.81 0.37
N VAL A 73 10.90 8.71 -0.35
CA VAL A 73 10.42 9.26 -1.62
C VAL A 73 11.39 8.83 -2.71
N ALA A 74 10.89 8.17 -3.74
CA ALA A 74 11.67 7.73 -4.88
C ALA A 74 11.03 8.20 -6.17
N PHE A 75 11.87 8.73 -7.06
CA PHE A 75 11.48 9.14 -8.41
C PHE A 75 11.90 8.03 -9.36
N GLY A 76 10.98 7.65 -10.23
CA GLY A 76 11.25 6.77 -11.34
C GLY A 76 11.99 7.49 -12.48
N GLU A 77 12.00 6.82 -13.61
CA GLU A 77 12.44 7.38 -14.89
C GLU A 77 11.22 7.87 -15.68
N GLU A 78 11.47 8.75 -16.64
CA GLU A 78 10.43 9.20 -17.56
C GLU A 78 9.82 7.99 -18.30
N LEU A 79 8.49 7.92 -18.39
CA LEU A 79 7.82 6.84 -19.08
C LEU A 79 8.07 6.92 -20.59
N GLU A 80 8.68 5.87 -21.14
CA GLU A 80 8.69 5.62 -22.58
C GLU A 80 7.41 4.89 -22.99
N LEU A 81 6.54 5.57 -23.74
CA LEU A 81 5.24 5.02 -24.15
C LEU A 81 5.31 4.45 -25.57
N ASP A 82 5.24 3.13 -25.69
CA ASP A 82 5.23 2.39 -26.96
C ASP A 82 3.83 1.90 -27.38
N SER A 83 2.83 2.05 -26.49
CA SER A 83 1.49 1.52 -26.67
C SER A 83 0.41 2.56 -26.39
N ASP A 84 -0.70 2.47 -27.13
CA ASP A 84 -1.92 3.24 -26.89
C ASP A 84 -2.88 2.56 -25.90
N GLU A 85 -2.57 1.35 -25.42
CA GLU A 85 -3.40 0.59 -24.49
C GLU A 85 -3.25 1.13 -23.06
N PRO A 86 -4.33 1.65 -22.44
CA PRO A 86 -4.28 2.23 -21.09
C PRO A 86 -3.71 1.27 -20.05
N GLU A 87 -4.04 -0.01 -20.15
CA GLU A 87 -3.62 -1.06 -19.22
C GLU A 87 -2.10 -1.30 -19.28
N LYS A 88 -1.49 -1.22 -20.47
CA LYS A 88 -0.04 -1.34 -20.62
C LYS A 88 0.69 -0.15 -20.02
N ILE A 89 0.16 1.07 -20.25
CA ILE A 89 0.72 2.29 -19.67
C ILE A 89 0.62 2.27 -18.14
N ALA A 90 -0.53 1.86 -17.60
CA ALA A 90 -0.71 1.70 -16.16
C ALA A 90 0.26 0.66 -15.58
N THR A 91 0.43 -0.48 -16.26
CA THR A 91 1.38 -1.53 -15.84
C THR A 91 2.83 -1.00 -15.81
N ALA A 92 3.23 -0.17 -16.77
CA ALA A 92 4.56 0.45 -16.77
C ALA A 92 4.77 1.41 -15.59
N ILE A 93 3.74 2.18 -15.24
CA ILE A 93 3.75 3.04 -14.04
C ILE A 93 3.87 2.19 -12.78
N ASP A 94 3.02 1.17 -12.64
CA ASP A 94 2.97 0.29 -11.48
C ASP A 94 4.29 -0.46 -11.30
N ALA A 95 4.94 -0.90 -12.39
CA ALA A 95 6.24 -1.55 -12.34
C ALA A 95 7.31 -0.64 -11.73
N GLN A 96 7.38 0.63 -12.14
CA GLN A 96 8.31 1.59 -11.53
C GLN A 96 7.96 1.88 -10.06
N ILE A 97 6.66 1.98 -9.73
CA ILE A 97 6.22 2.21 -8.34
C ILE A 97 6.62 1.03 -7.44
N LEU A 98 6.35 -0.20 -7.87
CA LEU A 98 6.69 -1.40 -7.12
C LEU A 98 8.20 -1.58 -6.97
N ALA A 99 8.97 -1.32 -8.04
CA ALA A 99 10.44 -1.37 -7.99
C ALA A 99 11.00 -0.37 -6.97
N ASN A 100 10.46 0.85 -6.94
CA ASN A 100 10.89 1.92 -6.05
C ASN A 100 10.32 1.85 -4.62
N TYR A 101 9.31 1.00 -4.38
CA TYR A 101 8.70 0.91 -3.06
C TYR A 101 9.68 0.37 -2.01
N ARG A 102 9.91 1.11 -0.93
CA ARG A 102 10.81 0.69 0.14
C ARG A 102 10.03 -0.03 1.24
N LEU A 103 10.26 -1.33 1.38
CA LEU A 103 9.74 -2.13 2.50
C LEU A 103 10.46 -1.74 3.80
N GLN A 104 9.71 -1.81 4.89
CA GLN A 104 10.15 -1.58 6.26
C GLN A 104 9.76 -2.78 7.13
N ASP A 105 10.34 -2.90 8.33
CA ASP A 105 10.12 -4.06 9.22
C ASP A 105 8.63 -4.33 9.53
N ILE A 106 7.80 -3.29 9.61
CA ILE A 106 6.34 -3.44 9.79
C ILE A 106 5.66 -4.25 8.68
N ASN A 107 6.13 -4.18 7.44
CA ASN A 107 5.55 -4.95 6.33
C ASN A 107 5.78 -6.45 6.55
N TYR A 108 6.99 -6.82 6.94
CA TYR A 108 7.39 -8.20 7.21
C TYR A 108 6.80 -8.73 8.52
N LEU A 109 6.76 -7.91 9.58
CA LEU A 109 6.11 -8.23 10.85
C LEU A 109 4.62 -8.52 10.65
N ALA A 110 3.92 -7.68 9.87
CA ALA A 110 2.53 -7.90 9.54
C ALA A 110 2.33 -9.20 8.74
N LEU A 111 3.21 -9.46 7.77
CA LEU A 111 3.20 -10.71 7.00
C LEU A 111 3.42 -11.94 7.88
N GLN A 112 4.39 -11.88 8.80
CA GLN A 112 4.69 -12.94 9.77
C GLN A 112 3.48 -13.23 10.68
N ARG A 113 2.78 -12.20 11.16
CA ARG A 113 1.57 -12.34 11.99
C ARG A 113 0.43 -12.99 11.20
N LEU A 114 0.22 -12.61 9.93
CA LEU A 114 -0.80 -13.25 9.09
C LEU A 114 -0.48 -14.71 8.76
N LEU A 115 0.80 -15.01 8.49
CA LEU A 115 1.28 -16.37 8.27
C LEU A 115 1.03 -17.24 9.50
N ALA A 116 1.43 -16.77 10.69
CA ALA A 116 1.22 -17.48 11.95
C ALA A 116 -0.27 -17.68 12.28
N ALA A 117 -1.13 -16.74 11.88
CA ALA A 117 -2.58 -16.82 12.08
C ALA A 117 -3.31 -17.67 11.02
N GLY A 118 -2.61 -18.20 10.01
CA GLY A 118 -3.23 -18.96 8.91
C GLY A 118 -4.21 -18.11 8.09
N LYS A 119 -3.92 -16.81 7.91
CA LYS A 119 -4.79 -15.83 7.22
C LYS A 119 -4.33 -15.52 5.80
N LEU A 120 -3.39 -16.28 5.27
CA LEU A 120 -2.88 -16.18 3.90
C LEU A 120 -3.46 -17.31 3.04
N THR A 121 -3.58 -17.07 1.74
CA THR A 121 -3.86 -18.14 0.77
C THR A 121 -2.67 -19.10 0.67
N GLU A 122 -2.85 -20.27 0.04
CA GLU A 122 -1.77 -21.23 -0.17
C GLU A 122 -0.59 -20.61 -0.94
N THR A 123 -0.88 -19.89 -2.02
CA THR A 123 0.14 -19.20 -2.82
C THR A 123 0.87 -18.13 -2.01
N GLU A 124 0.15 -17.34 -1.22
CA GLU A 124 0.75 -16.32 -0.36
C GLU A 124 1.57 -16.92 0.79
N THR A 125 1.17 -18.09 1.30
CA THR A 125 1.88 -18.80 2.37
C THR A 125 3.27 -19.23 1.91
N LEU A 126 3.36 -19.79 0.70
CA LEU A 126 4.65 -20.14 0.08
C LEU A 126 5.52 -18.89 -0.08
N LYS A 127 4.97 -17.85 -0.72
CA LYS A 127 5.67 -16.59 -0.95
C LYS A 127 6.12 -15.93 0.36
N ALA A 128 5.27 -15.93 1.39
CA ALA A 128 5.59 -15.37 2.70
C ALA A 128 6.73 -16.14 3.39
N SER A 129 6.74 -17.47 3.27
CA SER A 129 7.80 -18.30 3.84
C SER A 129 9.15 -17.97 3.20
N ASP A 130 9.18 -17.80 1.87
CA ASP A 130 10.40 -17.41 1.14
C ASP A 130 10.87 -16.00 1.52
N ILE A 131 9.95 -15.03 1.58
CA ILE A 131 10.25 -13.65 1.97
C ILE A 131 10.84 -13.57 3.38
N LEU A 132 10.31 -14.37 4.31
CA LEU A 132 10.65 -14.30 5.73
C LEU A 132 11.84 -15.19 6.12
N ALA A 133 12.33 -16.05 5.22
CA ALA A 133 13.38 -17.03 5.52
C ALA A 133 14.68 -16.39 6.03
N ASP A 134 15.10 -15.29 5.39
CA ASP A 134 16.35 -14.58 5.70
C ASP A 134 16.13 -13.22 6.37
N TRP A 135 14.88 -12.89 6.72
CA TRP A 135 14.55 -11.62 7.36
C TRP A 135 14.44 -11.76 8.88
N GLN A 136 14.99 -10.78 9.59
CA GLN A 136 14.85 -10.66 11.03
C GLN A 136 14.55 -9.22 11.41
N ALA A 137 13.50 -9.02 12.20
CA ALA A 137 13.12 -7.71 12.70
C ALA A 137 14.19 -7.13 13.62
N LYS A 138 14.38 -5.82 13.56
CA LYS A 138 15.07 -5.10 14.63
C LYS A 138 14.21 -5.11 15.88
N ALA A 139 14.85 -5.25 17.04
CA ALA A 139 14.15 -5.32 18.33
C ALA A 139 13.26 -4.09 18.58
N ASP A 140 13.76 -2.89 18.27
CA ASP A 140 13.01 -1.64 18.44
C ASP A 140 11.78 -1.58 17.51
N ASP A 141 11.93 -2.02 16.25
CA ASP A 141 10.82 -2.04 15.28
C ASP A 141 9.75 -3.07 15.68
N LEU A 142 10.15 -4.22 16.23
CA LEU A 142 9.23 -5.21 16.79
C LEU A 142 8.45 -4.64 18.00
N LEU A 143 9.14 -3.96 18.93
CA LEU A 143 8.48 -3.33 20.08
C LEU A 143 7.48 -2.25 19.64
N ALA A 144 7.87 -1.39 18.69
CA ALA A 144 7.00 -0.35 18.15
C ALA A 144 5.79 -0.95 17.42
N PHE A 145 5.98 -2.03 16.67
CA PHE A 145 4.92 -2.75 15.99
C PHE A 145 3.90 -3.34 16.98
N GLU A 146 4.36 -4.05 18.01
CA GLU A 146 3.49 -4.64 19.02
C GLU A 146 2.71 -3.56 19.77
N HIS A 147 3.36 -2.46 20.13
CA HIS A 147 2.69 -1.33 20.77
C HIS A 147 1.56 -0.77 19.87
N ARG A 148 1.82 -0.59 18.57
CA ARG A 148 0.78 -0.12 17.62
C ARG A 148 -0.36 -1.14 17.47
N LEU A 149 -0.04 -2.41 17.27
CA LEU A 149 -1.04 -3.47 17.07
C LEU A 149 -1.96 -3.61 18.30
N ASN A 150 -1.40 -3.49 19.51
CA ASN A 150 -2.17 -3.51 20.76
C ASN A 150 -3.11 -2.29 20.90
N GLY A 151 -2.83 -1.19 20.21
CA GLY A 151 -3.72 -0.03 20.13
C GLY A 151 -4.88 -0.20 19.15
N VAL A 152 -4.88 -1.26 18.34
CA VAL A 152 -5.92 -1.57 17.35
C VAL A 152 -6.87 -2.61 17.94
N ALA A 153 -8.19 -2.41 17.77
CA ALA A 153 -9.20 -3.38 18.19
C ALA A 153 -8.98 -4.75 17.52
N ALA A 154 -9.15 -5.85 18.27
CA ALA A 154 -8.75 -7.20 17.84
C ALA A 154 -9.49 -7.66 16.56
N GLU A 155 -10.75 -7.27 16.40
CA GLU A 155 -11.55 -7.53 15.21
C GLU A 155 -10.99 -6.87 13.94
N LEU A 156 -10.22 -5.79 14.09
CA LEU A 156 -9.60 -5.06 12.98
C LEU A 156 -8.20 -5.59 12.63
N HIS A 157 -7.59 -6.41 13.48
CA HIS A 157 -6.22 -6.93 13.28
C HIS A 157 -6.03 -7.57 11.90
N PRO A 158 -6.94 -8.41 11.36
CA PRO A 158 -6.73 -9.01 10.04
C PRO A 158 -6.59 -7.96 8.93
N TYR A 159 -7.42 -6.91 8.95
CA TYR A 159 -7.43 -5.85 7.95
C TYR A 159 -6.23 -4.92 8.10
N TRP A 160 -5.90 -4.56 9.34
CA TRP A 160 -4.74 -3.73 9.66
C TRP A 160 -3.44 -4.42 9.24
N LEU A 161 -3.25 -5.69 9.61
CA LEU A 161 -2.07 -6.48 9.23
C LEU A 161 -2.00 -6.65 7.70
N ARG A 162 -3.14 -6.94 7.05
CA ARG A 162 -3.20 -7.09 5.58
C ARG A 162 -2.77 -5.82 4.86
N SER A 163 -3.12 -4.64 5.39
CA SER A 163 -2.75 -3.36 4.79
C SER A 163 -1.23 -3.18 4.68
N TYR A 164 -0.46 -3.65 5.65
CA TYR A 164 1.00 -3.60 5.65
C TYR A 164 1.66 -4.78 4.92
N ALA A 165 1.10 -5.99 5.06
CA ALA A 165 1.66 -7.21 4.47
C ALA A 165 1.55 -7.24 2.93
N ASN A 166 0.53 -6.60 2.36
CA ASN A 166 0.31 -6.57 0.92
C ASN A 166 1.51 -6.00 0.15
N SER A 167 2.18 -4.97 0.66
CA SER A 167 3.37 -4.42 0.00
C SER A 167 4.50 -5.43 -0.10
N ALA A 168 4.72 -6.25 0.94
CA ALA A 168 5.73 -7.31 0.91
C ALA A 168 5.34 -8.43 -0.08
N LEU A 169 4.06 -8.81 -0.11
CA LEU A 169 3.55 -9.82 -1.03
C LEU A 169 3.54 -9.38 -2.50
N LEU A 170 3.36 -8.08 -2.79
CA LEU A 170 3.30 -7.56 -4.16
C LEU A 170 4.68 -7.22 -4.73
N LYS A 171 5.62 -6.78 -3.88
CA LYS A 171 6.97 -6.39 -4.32
C LYS A 171 7.88 -7.59 -4.58
N ALA A 172 7.77 -8.63 -3.75
CA ALA A 172 8.64 -9.82 -3.81
C ALA A 172 8.37 -10.72 -5.01
#